data_AF-A0A1A7XHN3-F1
#
_entry.id   AF-A0A1A7XHN3-F1
#
_cell.length_a   1.000
_cell.length_b   1.000
_cell.length_c   1.000
_cell.angle_alpha   90.00
_cell.angle_beta   90.00
_cell.angle_gamma   90.00
#
_symmetry.space_group_name_H-M   'P 1'
#
loop_
_entity.id
_entity.type
_entity.pdbx_description
1 polymer ?
#
loop_
_entity_poly.entity_id
_entity_poly.type
_entity_poly.pdbx_seq_one_letter_code
_entity_poly.pdbx_strand_id
1 'polypeptide(L)'
;VLDWRHSVVQELHHRECLYVRRLSSILKVYQEPLSAALNSNRAILSYADIQIIFSPVTGLVQLNRVFQSDLQVRLQQWGAEQCVGDVFVKLCSNLSVYTNYLNNYSTALRTIDKCREAKPTFRAFLKRMDRTLPSHMLSLQELLLCPAWRIQEYVTLLQALCVNTQPHHPDHTHLSSALNTMQDLRLFIQKLKRNLEADRLLEDTQRMIQGCPSLREGNRRLIITQEATLLRCPDEQIPDSLKVYEQA
;
A
#
# COMPACT_ATOMS: atom_id res chain seq x y z
N VAL A 1 -17.01 25.27 -25.37
CA VAL A 1 -16.66 23.83 -25.33
C VAL A 1 -15.98 23.58 -24.00
N LEU A 2 -16.43 22.60 -23.21
CA LEU A 2 -15.80 22.29 -21.92
C LEU A 2 -14.40 21.70 -22.19
N ASP A 3 -13.37 22.25 -21.55
CA ASP A 3 -12.03 21.63 -21.57
C ASP A 3 -12.01 20.51 -20.52
N TRP A 4 -12.33 19.30 -20.99
CA TRP A 4 -12.32 18.09 -20.17
C TRP A 4 -10.93 17.78 -19.63
N ARG A 5 -9.87 18.05 -20.41
CA ARG A 5 -8.49 17.82 -19.98
C ARG A 5 -8.15 18.74 -18.80
N HIS A 6 -8.50 20.01 -18.88
CA HIS A 6 -8.35 20.95 -17.76
C HIS A 6 -9.08 20.48 -16.50
N SER A 7 -10.34 20.06 -16.67
CA SER A 7 -11.17 19.60 -15.55
C SER A 7 -10.56 18.38 -14.85
N VAL A 8 -10.01 17.42 -15.61
CA VAL A 8 -9.33 16.25 -15.05
C VAL A 8 -8.04 16.64 -14.32
N VAL A 9 -7.25 17.60 -14.82
CA VAL A 9 -6.04 18.06 -14.12
C VAL A 9 -6.38 18.84 -12.85
N GLN A 10 -7.43 19.67 -12.86
CA GLN A 10 -7.92 20.34 -11.67
C GLN A 10 -8.32 19.33 -10.58
N GLU A 11 -9.08 18.29 -10.96
CA GLU A 11 -9.47 17.22 -10.05
C GLU A 11 -8.25 16.45 -9.53
N LEU A 12 -7.29 16.14 -10.40
CA LEU A 12 -6.03 15.50 -10.01
C LEU A 12 -5.30 16.32 -8.94
N HIS A 13 -5.09 17.61 -9.17
CA HIS A 13 -4.41 18.50 -8.23
C HIS A 13 -5.19 18.65 -6.92
N HIS A 14 -6.51 18.80 -6.99
CA HIS A 14 -7.36 18.88 -5.81
C HIS A 14 -7.23 17.63 -4.94
N ARG A 15 -7.39 16.44 -5.55
CA ARG A 15 -7.21 15.17 -4.84
C ARG A 15 -5.79 14.98 -4.33
N GLU A 16 -4.79 15.47 -5.05
CA GLU A 16 -3.40 15.42 -4.59
C GLU A 16 -3.18 16.27 -3.34
N CYS A 17 -3.76 17.46 -3.29
CA CYS A 17 -3.72 18.30 -2.10
C CYS A 17 -4.33 17.58 -0.89
N LEU A 18 -5.47 16.90 -1.08
CA LEU A 18 -6.11 16.13 -0.03
C LEU A 18 -5.26 14.93 0.42
N TYR A 19 -4.66 14.21 -0.54
CA TYR A 19 -3.80 13.07 -0.26
C TYR A 19 -2.54 13.47 0.52
N VAL A 20 -1.83 14.51 0.08
CA VAL A 20 -0.63 15.02 0.77
C VAL A 20 -0.97 15.54 2.16
N ARG A 21 -2.11 16.22 2.33
CA ARG A 21 -2.60 16.66 3.65
C ARG A 21 -2.87 15.47 4.55
N ARG A 22 -3.52 14.42 4.04
CA ARG A 22 -3.80 13.19 4.79
C ARG A 22 -2.51 12.48 5.20
N LEU A 23 -1.55 12.29 4.30
CA LEU A 23 -0.26 11.70 4.68
C LEU A 23 0.50 12.56 5.69
N SER A 24 0.49 13.88 5.52
CA SER A 24 1.12 14.81 6.46
C SER A 24 0.46 14.76 7.84
N SER A 25 -0.85 14.48 7.91
CA SER A 25 -1.56 14.32 9.19
C SER A 25 -1.04 13.11 9.97
N ILE A 26 -0.63 12.02 9.31
CA ILE A 26 -0.05 10.84 9.96
C ILE A 26 1.21 11.26 10.74
N LEU A 27 2.08 12.04 10.11
CA LEU A 27 3.32 12.51 10.75
C LEU A 27 3.02 13.44 11.93
N LYS A 28 2.11 14.40 11.74
CA LYS A 28 1.75 15.40 12.76
C LYS A 28 1.01 14.81 13.97
N VAL A 29 0.07 13.90 13.73
CA VAL A 29 -0.79 13.34 14.77
C VAL A 29 -0.11 12.21 15.52
N TYR A 30 0.72 11.41 14.83
CA TYR A 30 1.33 10.23 15.42
C TYR A 30 2.84 10.37 15.63
N GLN A 31 3.62 10.62 14.58
CA GLN A 31 5.09 10.62 14.68
C GLN A 31 5.62 11.75 15.57
N GLU A 32 5.14 12.98 15.39
CA GLU A 32 5.63 14.16 16.13
C GLU A 32 5.41 14.01 17.65
N PRO A 33 4.21 13.67 18.16
CA PRO A 33 4.01 13.45 19.59
C PRO A 33 4.82 12.28 20.15
N LEU A 34 4.96 11.18 19.40
CA LEU A 34 5.76 10.03 19.84
C LEU A 34 7.25 10.39 19.93
N SER A 35 7.76 11.16 18.97
CA SER A 35 9.13 11.67 18.96
C SER A 35 9.37 12.68 20.09
N ALA A 36 8.42 13.59 20.33
CA ALA A 36 8.51 14.55 21.43
C ALA A 36 8.52 13.86 22.80
N ALA A 37 7.67 12.83 22.97
CA ALA A 37 7.63 12.02 24.19
C ALA A 37 8.94 11.26 24.42
N LEU A 38 9.55 10.71 23.35
CA LEU A 38 10.87 10.08 23.39
C LEU A 38 11.96 11.06 23.84
N ASN A 39 12.01 12.25 23.24
CA ASN A 39 13.01 13.29 23.56
C ASN A 39 12.86 13.87 24.97
N SER A 40 11.67 13.75 25.57
CA SER A 40 11.36 14.25 26.91
C SER A 40 11.50 13.18 28.01
N ASN A 41 12.18 12.06 27.73
CA ASN A 41 12.29 10.90 28.63
C ASN A 41 10.93 10.29 29.07
N ARG A 42 9.87 10.45 28.27
CA ARG A 42 8.55 9.85 28.47
C ARG A 42 8.17 8.95 27.30
N ALA A 43 9.15 8.17 26.81
CA ALA A 43 9.04 7.39 25.60
C ALA A 43 7.83 6.43 25.63
N ILE A 44 6.94 6.57 24.65
CA ILE A 44 5.82 5.65 24.42
C ILE A 44 6.27 4.49 23.53
N LEU A 45 7.07 4.80 22.50
CA LEU A 45 7.71 3.85 21.61
C LEU A 45 9.23 4.06 21.61
N SER A 46 9.96 3.02 21.21
CA SER A 46 11.40 3.15 20.98
C SER A 46 11.66 3.95 19.70
N TYR A 47 12.86 4.55 19.58
CA TYR A 47 13.27 5.21 18.34
C TYR A 47 13.16 4.26 17.13
N ALA A 48 13.60 3.01 17.28
CA ALA A 48 13.55 2.01 16.21
C ALA A 48 12.11 1.72 15.75
N ASP A 49 11.16 1.53 16.69
CA ASP A 49 9.75 1.29 16.34
C ASP A 49 9.16 2.48 15.59
N ILE A 50 9.46 3.72 16.01
CA ILE A 50 9.01 4.95 15.34
C ILE A 50 9.56 5.00 13.91
N GLN A 51 10.84 4.71 13.71
CA GLN A 51 11.45 4.72 12.38
C GLN A 51 10.85 3.66 11.45
N ILE A 52 10.65 2.44 11.94
CA ILE A 52 10.04 1.34 11.17
C ILE A 52 8.64 1.72 10.68
N ILE A 53 7.85 2.42 11.50
CA ILE A 53 6.46 2.78 11.16
C ILE A 53 6.41 4.00 10.23
N PHE A 54 7.14 5.07 10.54
CA PHE A 54 6.87 6.39 9.95
C PHE A 54 7.93 6.92 8.98
N SER A 55 9.15 6.38 8.98
CA SER A 55 10.19 6.82 8.02
C SER A 55 9.74 6.65 6.55
N PRO A 56 9.13 5.51 6.15
CA PRO A 56 8.60 5.36 4.79
C PRO A 56 7.47 6.34 4.46
N VAL A 57 6.61 6.69 5.43
CA VAL A 57 5.55 7.70 5.26
C VAL A 57 6.16 9.08 5.00
N THR A 58 7.24 9.42 5.71
CA THR A 58 7.95 10.69 5.52
C THR A 58 8.50 10.82 4.10
N GLY A 59 9.09 9.74 3.56
CA GLY A 59 9.55 9.70 2.17
C GLY A 59 8.41 9.93 1.17
N LEU A 60 7.26 9.29 1.38
CA LEU A 60 6.08 9.49 0.54
C LEU A 60 5.57 10.94 0.59
N VAL A 61 5.48 11.54 1.79
CA VAL A 61 5.04 12.94 1.93
C VAL A 61 5.93 13.87 1.13
N GLN A 62 7.26 13.70 1.22
CA GLN A 62 8.20 14.54 0.50
C GLN A 62 8.05 14.40 -1.03
N LEU A 63 7.99 13.17 -1.53
CA LEU A 63 7.81 12.90 -2.96
C LEU A 63 6.52 13.53 -3.50
N ASN A 64 5.40 13.30 -2.81
CA ASN A 64 4.10 13.77 -3.27
C ASN A 64 3.93 15.30 -3.11
N ARG A 65 4.62 15.94 -2.16
CA ARG A 65 4.68 17.43 -2.11
C ARG A 65 5.35 18.04 -3.33
N VAL A 66 6.42 17.42 -3.82
CA VAL A 66 7.09 17.87 -5.06
C VAL A 66 6.12 17.72 -6.24
N PHE A 67 5.47 16.56 -6.36
CA PHE A 67 4.47 16.30 -7.40
C PHE A 67 3.30 17.29 -7.34
N GLN A 68 2.75 17.55 -6.15
CA GLN A 68 1.69 18.54 -5.92
C GLN A 68 2.12 19.95 -6.38
N SER A 69 3.33 20.38 -6.00
CA SER A 69 3.86 21.69 -6.38
C SER A 69 4.04 21.81 -7.88
N ASP A 70 4.58 20.78 -8.53
CA ASP A 70 4.76 20.76 -9.99
C ASP A 70 3.40 20.85 -10.71
N LEU A 71 2.37 20.12 -10.24
CA LEU A 71 1.01 20.22 -10.77
C LEU A 71 0.40 21.62 -10.60
N GLN A 72 0.61 22.25 -9.43
CA GLN A 72 0.12 23.59 -9.15
C GLN A 72 0.68 24.62 -10.14
N VAL A 73 1.98 24.54 -10.42
CA VAL A 73 2.65 25.41 -11.40
C VAL A 73 2.02 25.22 -12.79
N ARG A 74 1.73 23.98 -13.20
CA ARG A 74 1.10 23.73 -14.50
C ARG A 74 -0.31 24.30 -14.61
N LEU A 75 -1.07 24.29 -13.53
CA LEU A 75 -2.42 24.85 -13.49
C LEU A 75 -2.47 26.38 -13.47
N GLN A 76 -1.44 27.05 -12.94
CA GLN A 76 -1.36 28.52 -12.95
C GLN A 76 -1.21 29.10 -14.35
N GLN A 77 -0.60 28.35 -15.27
CA GLN A 77 -0.38 28.73 -16.67
C GLN A 77 -1.01 27.69 -17.59
N TRP A 78 -2.33 27.49 -17.46
CA TRP A 78 -3.03 26.51 -18.29
C TRP A 78 -3.21 27.00 -19.72
N GLY A 79 -2.98 26.10 -20.68
CA GLY A 79 -3.17 26.31 -22.11
C GLY A 79 -3.45 25.00 -22.84
N ALA A 80 -3.88 25.08 -24.10
CA ALA A 80 -4.31 23.91 -24.87
C ALA A 80 -3.21 22.87 -25.09
N GLU A 81 -1.94 23.28 -25.09
CA GLU A 81 -0.77 22.40 -25.27
C GLU A 81 -0.02 22.12 -23.95
N GLN A 82 -0.57 22.55 -22.81
CA GLN A 82 0.11 22.46 -21.52
C GLN A 82 0.31 21.01 -21.10
N CYS A 83 1.55 20.57 -20.89
CA CYS A 83 1.87 19.19 -20.51
C CYS A 83 1.76 18.97 -19.00
N VAL A 84 1.27 17.80 -18.58
CA VAL A 84 1.29 17.34 -17.18
C VAL A 84 1.81 15.89 -17.06
N GLY A 85 1.89 15.17 -18.18
CA GLY A 85 2.44 13.82 -18.21
C GLY A 85 3.90 13.77 -17.80
N ASP A 86 4.70 14.79 -18.13
CA ASP A 86 6.11 14.86 -17.73
C ASP A 86 6.27 14.99 -16.20
N VAL A 87 5.32 15.66 -15.54
CA VAL A 87 5.26 15.73 -14.07
C VAL A 87 4.96 14.34 -13.48
N PHE A 88 4.09 13.56 -14.11
CA PHE A 88 3.90 12.16 -13.74
C PHE A 88 5.11 11.29 -14.04
N VAL A 89 5.78 11.48 -15.17
CA VAL A 89 7.02 10.73 -15.51
C VAL A 89 8.08 10.98 -14.43
N LYS A 90 8.24 12.22 -13.96
CA LYS A 90 9.13 12.56 -12.84
C LYS A 90 8.75 11.84 -11.53
N LEU A 91 7.44 11.75 -11.22
CA LEU A 91 6.95 10.94 -10.11
C LEU A 91 7.29 9.45 -10.31
N CYS A 92 7.07 8.94 -11.53
CA CYS A 92 7.36 7.57 -11.93
C CYS A 92 8.85 7.20 -11.78
N SER A 93 9.76 8.12 -12.09
CA SER A 93 11.22 7.93 -11.90
C SER A 93 11.62 7.72 -10.44
N ASN A 94 10.76 8.11 -9.48
CA ASN A 94 11.02 8.01 -8.05
C ASN A 94 10.10 6.99 -7.35
N LEU A 95 9.52 6.04 -8.11
CA LEU A 95 8.61 5.02 -7.54
C LEU A 95 9.26 4.04 -6.58
N SER A 96 10.59 4.01 -6.49
CA SER A 96 11.29 3.27 -5.45
C SER A 96 10.82 3.66 -4.04
N VAL A 97 10.40 4.91 -3.82
CA VAL A 97 9.81 5.35 -2.55
C VAL A 97 8.50 4.61 -2.26
N TYR A 98 7.64 4.45 -3.27
CA TYR A 98 6.38 3.71 -3.15
C TYR A 98 6.62 2.21 -2.98
N THR A 99 7.52 1.61 -3.75
CA THR A 99 7.79 0.17 -3.61
C THR A 99 8.46 -0.15 -2.27
N ASN A 100 9.37 0.68 -1.78
CA ASN A 100 9.96 0.55 -0.45
C ASN A 100 8.89 0.67 0.66
N TYR A 101 7.98 1.64 0.54
CA TYR A 101 6.85 1.78 1.45
C TYR A 101 5.98 0.52 1.48
N LEU A 102 5.57 0.03 0.30
CA LEU A 102 4.71 -1.14 0.15
C LEU A 102 5.38 -2.41 0.70
N ASN A 103 6.67 -2.59 0.43
CA ASN A 103 7.44 -3.72 0.97
C ASN A 103 7.55 -3.66 2.51
N ASN A 104 7.68 -2.47 3.10
CA ASN A 104 7.72 -2.30 4.56
C ASN A 104 6.32 -2.34 5.22
N TYR A 105 5.24 -2.29 4.44
CA TYR A 105 3.88 -2.15 4.96
C TYR A 105 3.52 -3.23 5.99
N SER A 106 3.80 -4.50 5.68
CA SER A 106 3.53 -5.62 6.59
C SER A 106 4.33 -5.54 7.90
N THR A 107 5.60 -5.14 7.80
CA THR A 107 6.47 -4.90 8.97
C THR A 107 5.95 -3.76 9.83
N ALA A 108 5.53 -2.64 9.23
CA ALA A 108 4.95 -1.51 9.96
C ALA A 108 3.69 -1.93 10.73
N LEU A 109 2.77 -2.66 10.08
CA LEU A 109 1.56 -3.18 10.74
C LEU A 109 1.89 -4.09 11.92
N ARG A 110 2.77 -5.07 11.71
CA ARG A 110 3.19 -6.00 12.76
C ARG A 110 3.83 -5.28 13.95
N THR A 111 4.64 -4.25 13.69
CA THR A 111 5.25 -3.42 14.74
C THR A 111 4.18 -2.64 15.51
N ILE A 112 3.18 -2.06 14.82
CA ILE A 112 2.05 -1.38 15.46
C ILE A 112 1.29 -2.35 16.36
N ASP A 113 0.91 -3.52 15.84
CA ASP A 113 0.12 -4.51 16.59
C ASP A 113 0.89 -5.03 17.81
N LYS A 114 2.16 -5.43 17.62
CA LYS A 114 3.06 -5.86 18.70
C LYS A 114 3.19 -4.79 19.78
N CYS A 115 3.42 -3.54 19.40
CA CYS A 115 3.55 -2.45 20.35
C CYS A 115 2.23 -2.14 21.07
N ARG A 116 1.09 -2.23 20.37
CA ARG A 116 -0.24 -1.99 20.94
C ARG A 116 -0.60 -3.04 22.00
N GLU A 117 -0.20 -4.29 21.78
CA GLU A 117 -0.38 -5.38 22.73
C GLU A 117 0.54 -5.23 23.94
N ALA A 118 1.83 -5.00 23.70
CA ALA A 118 2.84 -4.95 24.75
C ALA A 118 2.80 -3.66 25.60
N LYS A 119 2.34 -2.52 25.06
CA LYS A 119 2.47 -1.21 25.70
C LYS A 119 1.11 -0.53 25.90
N PRO A 120 0.52 -0.57 27.11
CA PRO A 120 -0.78 0.06 27.39
C PRO A 120 -0.83 1.57 27.09
N THR A 121 0.27 2.29 27.33
CA THR A 121 0.41 3.71 27.01
C THR A 121 0.29 3.98 25.51
N PHE A 122 0.89 3.14 24.67
CA PHE A 122 0.77 3.24 23.22
C PHE A 122 -0.64 2.90 22.73
N ARG A 123 -1.27 1.86 23.32
CA ARG A 123 -2.68 1.53 23.02
C ARG A 123 -3.62 2.69 23.35
N ALA A 124 -3.45 3.33 24.50
CA ALA A 124 -4.23 4.50 24.89
C ALA A 124 -3.95 5.71 23.96
N PHE A 125 -2.69 5.90 23.57
CA PHE A 125 -2.30 6.91 22.60
C PHE A 125 -3.00 6.73 21.25
N LEU A 126 -2.97 5.54 20.66
CA LEU A 126 -3.67 5.23 19.40
C LEU A 126 -5.16 5.54 19.51
N LYS A 127 -5.84 5.02 20.54
CA LYS A 127 -7.28 5.27 20.76
C LYS A 127 -7.63 6.76 20.85
N ARG A 128 -6.74 7.57 21.43
CA ARG A 128 -6.92 9.02 21.53
C ARG A 128 -6.71 9.71 20.18
N MET A 129 -5.66 9.34 19.45
CA MET A 129 -5.29 9.97 18.19
C MET A 129 -6.22 9.59 17.04
N ASP A 130 -6.66 8.33 16.98
CA ASP A 130 -7.57 7.82 15.95
C ASP A 130 -8.92 8.55 15.93
N ARG A 131 -9.33 9.13 17.08
CA ARG A 131 -10.60 9.87 17.24
C ARG A 131 -10.47 11.38 17.02
N THR A 132 -9.46 11.81 16.29
CA THR A 132 -9.22 13.25 16.05
C THR A 132 -9.69 13.65 14.65
N LEU A 133 -10.10 14.91 14.50
CA LEU A 133 -10.49 15.42 13.17
C LEU A 133 -9.34 15.33 12.15
N PRO A 134 -8.07 15.62 12.53
CA PRO A 134 -6.94 15.45 11.62
C PRO A 134 -6.67 14.00 11.18
N SER A 135 -7.01 12.98 11.98
CA SER A 135 -6.93 11.58 11.56
C SER A 135 -8.14 11.15 10.72
N HIS A 136 -9.09 12.04 10.45
CA HIS A 136 -10.36 11.75 9.79
C HIS A 136 -11.17 10.63 10.47
N MET A 137 -11.02 10.46 11.79
CA MET A 137 -11.63 9.36 12.55
C MET A 137 -11.21 7.97 12.07
N LEU A 138 -10.07 7.86 11.37
CA LEU A 138 -9.50 6.60 10.91
C LEU A 138 -8.40 6.13 11.87
N SER A 139 -8.23 4.81 11.97
CA SER A 139 -7.08 4.21 12.64
C SER A 139 -5.78 4.47 11.88
N LEU A 140 -4.65 4.41 12.58
CA LEU A 140 -3.34 4.49 11.95
C LEU A 140 -3.17 3.43 10.84
N GLN A 141 -3.63 2.19 11.05
CA GLN A 141 -3.58 1.15 10.02
C GLN A 141 -4.37 1.52 8.76
N GLU A 142 -5.57 2.08 8.90
CA GLU A 142 -6.39 2.52 7.76
C GLU A 142 -5.75 3.68 7.00
N LEU A 143 -5.11 4.62 7.71
CA LEU A 143 -4.38 5.70 7.08
C LEU A 143 -3.18 5.19 6.27
N LEU A 144 -2.50 4.15 6.76
CA LEU A 144 -1.37 3.53 6.06
C LEU A 144 -1.78 2.75 4.79
N LEU A 145 -3.08 2.49 4.56
CA LEU A 145 -3.57 1.93 3.30
C LEU A 145 -3.69 2.97 2.17
N CYS A 146 -3.77 4.26 2.52
CA CYS A 146 -4.05 5.33 1.56
C CYS A 146 -3.09 5.35 0.35
N PRO A 147 -1.76 5.12 0.49
CA PRO A 147 -0.87 5.08 -0.66
C PRO A 147 -1.21 4.01 -1.69
N ALA A 148 -1.65 2.83 -1.27
CA ALA A 148 -2.05 1.76 -2.19
C ALA A 148 -3.31 2.12 -2.99
N TRP A 149 -4.27 2.80 -2.34
CA TRP A 149 -5.47 3.33 -3.00
C TRP A 149 -5.13 4.48 -3.95
N ARG A 150 -4.21 5.37 -3.57
CA ARG A 150 -3.80 6.49 -4.41
C ARG A 150 -3.25 6.04 -5.76
N ILE A 151 -2.49 4.94 -5.80
CA ILE A 151 -2.01 4.37 -7.07
C ILE A 151 -3.17 3.95 -7.99
N GLN A 152 -4.28 3.43 -7.45
CA GLN A 152 -5.46 3.11 -8.27
C GLN A 152 -6.06 4.38 -8.87
N GLU A 153 -6.17 5.45 -8.07
CA GLU A 153 -6.69 6.73 -8.52
C GLU A 153 -5.81 7.38 -9.60
N TYR A 154 -4.47 7.29 -9.47
CA TYR A 154 -3.56 7.76 -10.51
C TYR A 154 -3.78 7.04 -11.84
N VAL A 155 -3.96 5.73 -11.83
CA VAL A 155 -4.26 4.98 -13.07
C VAL A 155 -5.56 5.49 -13.69
N THR A 156 -6.62 5.67 -12.92
CA THR A 156 -7.91 6.18 -13.43
C THR A 156 -7.79 7.60 -13.98
N LEU A 157 -7.09 8.49 -13.28
CA LEU A 157 -6.88 9.88 -13.73
C LEU A 157 -6.02 9.94 -14.99
N LEU A 158 -4.95 9.14 -15.08
CA LEU A 158 -4.11 9.04 -16.27
C LEU A 158 -4.88 8.47 -17.47
N GLN A 159 -5.74 7.46 -17.25
CA GLN A 159 -6.63 6.94 -18.31
C GLN A 159 -7.56 8.05 -18.83
N ALA A 160 -8.18 8.82 -17.94
CA ALA A 160 -9.04 9.93 -18.32
C ALA A 160 -8.25 11.02 -19.08
N LEU A 161 -7.04 11.35 -18.65
CA LEU A 161 -6.17 12.29 -19.37
C LEU A 161 -5.80 11.78 -20.76
N CYS A 162 -5.43 10.51 -20.90
CA CYS A 162 -5.10 9.91 -22.20
C CYS A 162 -6.29 9.97 -23.17
N VAL A 163 -7.50 9.62 -22.71
CA VAL A 163 -8.72 9.67 -23.55
C VAL A 163 -9.04 11.09 -24.01
N ASN A 164 -8.74 12.10 -23.18
CA ASN A 164 -8.98 13.50 -23.50
C ASN A 164 -7.76 14.22 -24.12
N THR A 165 -6.73 13.48 -24.54
CA THR A 165 -5.52 14.03 -25.15
C THR A 165 -5.30 13.47 -26.54
N GLN A 166 -5.39 14.33 -27.55
CA GLN A 166 -5.19 13.95 -28.94
C GLN A 166 -3.80 13.33 -29.17
N PRO A 167 -3.66 12.35 -30.08
CA PRO A 167 -2.37 11.69 -30.35
C PRO A 167 -1.23 12.63 -30.76
N HIS A 168 -1.56 13.80 -31.32
CA HIS A 168 -0.62 14.80 -31.81
C HIS A 168 -0.21 15.81 -30.73
N HIS A 169 -0.87 15.78 -29.56
CA HIS A 169 -0.55 16.68 -28.46
C HIS A 169 0.82 16.31 -27.87
N PRO A 170 1.68 17.29 -27.52
CA PRO A 170 3.02 17.05 -26.96
C PRO A 170 3.07 16.26 -25.64
N ASP A 171 1.92 15.98 -25.02
CA ASP A 171 1.82 15.30 -23.72
C ASP A 171 1.40 13.85 -23.86
N HIS A 172 0.95 13.43 -25.06
CA HIS A 172 0.37 12.11 -25.28
C HIS A 172 1.35 10.98 -24.95
N THR A 173 2.62 11.14 -25.33
CA THR A 173 3.69 10.17 -25.06
C THR A 173 4.01 10.08 -23.58
N HIS A 174 4.14 11.21 -22.89
CA HIS A 174 4.42 11.25 -21.45
C HIS A 174 3.27 10.65 -20.64
N LEU A 175 2.02 10.97 -20.97
CA LEU A 175 0.84 10.42 -20.29
C LEU A 175 0.74 8.90 -20.49
N SER A 176 0.98 8.42 -21.71
CA SER A 176 0.97 6.98 -22.01
C SER A 176 2.07 6.23 -21.27
N SER A 177 3.29 6.80 -21.24
CA SER A 177 4.41 6.24 -20.49
C SER A 177 4.11 6.18 -18.99
N ALA A 178 3.64 7.28 -18.40
CA ALA A 178 3.26 7.34 -17.00
C ALA A 178 2.13 6.34 -16.66
N LEU A 179 1.13 6.22 -17.53
CA LEU A 179 0.03 5.27 -17.34
C LEU A 179 0.53 3.83 -17.27
N ASN A 180 1.40 3.43 -18.20
CA ASN A 180 1.98 2.08 -18.21
C ASN A 180 2.74 1.80 -16.91
N THR A 181 3.61 2.72 -16.47
CA THR A 181 4.35 2.56 -15.22
C THR A 181 3.43 2.47 -13.99
N MET A 182 2.36 3.27 -13.92
CA MET A 182 1.40 3.21 -12.83
C MET A 182 0.56 1.92 -12.84
N GLN A 183 0.27 1.37 -14.03
CA GLN A 183 -0.38 0.07 -14.17
C GLN A 183 0.53 -1.07 -13.67
N ASP A 184 1.82 -1.04 -13.99
CA ASP A 184 2.79 -2.01 -13.48
C ASP A 184 2.87 -1.96 -11.95
N LEU A 185 2.92 -0.76 -11.37
CA LEU A 185 2.91 -0.59 -9.92
C LEU A 185 1.60 -1.11 -9.29
N ARG A 186 0.45 -0.91 -9.95
CA ARG A 186 -0.82 -1.51 -9.52
C ARG A 186 -0.76 -3.04 -9.53
N LEU A 187 -0.20 -3.65 -10.58
CA LEU A 187 -0.02 -5.11 -10.64
C LEU A 187 0.93 -5.60 -9.54
N PHE A 188 1.99 -4.86 -9.25
CA PHE A 188 2.87 -5.12 -8.13
C PHE A 188 2.12 -5.11 -6.79
N ILE A 189 1.27 -4.11 -6.52
CA ILE A 189 0.44 -4.05 -5.31
C ILE A 189 -0.49 -5.27 -5.22
N GLN A 190 -1.14 -5.65 -6.32
CA GLN A 190 -2.02 -6.82 -6.35
C GLN A 190 -1.25 -8.11 -6.04
N LYS A 191 -0.05 -8.28 -6.60
CA LYS A 191 0.84 -9.41 -6.32
C LYS A 191 1.26 -9.43 -4.85
N LEU A 192 1.65 -8.28 -4.30
CA LEU A 192 2.02 -8.15 -2.90
C LEU A 192 0.87 -8.55 -1.97
N LYS A 193 -0.35 -8.07 -2.25
CA LYS A 193 -1.55 -8.45 -1.49
C LYS A 193 -1.80 -9.96 -1.51
N ARG A 194 -1.76 -10.58 -2.69
CA ARG A 194 -1.93 -12.04 -2.84
C ARG A 194 -0.86 -12.82 -2.06
N ASN A 195 0.39 -12.37 -2.09
CA ASN A 195 1.47 -13.01 -1.33
C ASN A 195 1.23 -12.91 0.18
N LEU A 196 0.83 -11.73 0.68
CA LEU A 196 0.51 -11.54 2.10
C LEU A 196 -0.67 -12.40 2.56
N GLU A 197 -1.68 -12.58 1.70
CA GLU A 197 -2.81 -13.47 1.97
C GLU A 197 -2.38 -14.94 2.00
N ALA A 198 -1.56 -15.38 1.04
CA ALA A 198 -1.00 -16.73 1.00
C ALA A 198 -0.13 -17.03 2.24
N ASP A 199 0.70 -16.08 2.65
CA ASP A 199 1.55 -16.17 3.83
C ASP A 199 0.74 -16.29 5.13
N ARG A 200 -0.40 -15.60 5.21
CA ARG A 200 -1.33 -15.70 6.35
C ARG A 200 -2.02 -17.06 6.40
N LEU A 201 -2.54 -17.53 5.26
CA LEU A 201 -3.19 -18.83 5.17
C LEU A 201 -2.24 -19.96 5.60
N LEU A 202 -0.96 -19.90 5.19
CA LEU A 202 0.06 -20.84 5.62
C LEU A 202 0.32 -20.80 7.14
N GLU A 203 0.35 -19.62 7.76
CA GLU A 203 0.48 -19.51 9.21
C GLU A 203 -0.71 -20.12 9.94
N ASP A 204 -1.92 -19.86 9.46
CA ASP A 204 -3.14 -20.37 10.08
C ASP A 204 -3.21 -21.89 9.96
N THR A 205 -2.88 -22.46 8.79
CA THR A 205 -2.75 -23.92 8.61
C THR A 205 -1.72 -24.53 9.56
N GLN A 206 -0.54 -23.90 9.70
CA GLN A 206 0.49 -24.42 10.61
C GLN A 206 0.01 -24.46 12.06
N ARG A 207 -0.78 -23.47 12.51
CA ARG A 207 -1.35 -23.44 13.86
C ARG A 207 -2.41 -24.51 14.09
N MET A 208 -3.09 -24.97 13.05
CA MET A 208 -4.10 -26.03 13.14
C MET A 208 -3.48 -27.43 13.32
N ILE A 209 -2.23 -27.62 12.91
CA ILE A 209 -1.56 -28.93 12.92
C ILE A 209 -0.68 -29.05 14.16
N GLN A 210 -1.00 -29.99 15.05
CA GLN A 210 -0.18 -30.27 16.23
C GLN A 210 1.20 -30.80 15.82
N GLY A 211 2.27 -30.22 16.37
CA GLY A 211 3.66 -30.62 16.06
C GLY A 211 4.14 -30.25 14.65
N CYS A 212 3.44 -29.35 13.95
CA CYS A 212 3.80 -28.97 12.59
C CYS A 212 5.15 -28.25 12.51
N PRO A 213 6.10 -28.71 11.68
CA PRO A 213 7.30 -27.92 11.37
C PRO A 213 6.91 -26.64 10.61
N SER A 214 7.85 -25.69 10.51
CA SER A 214 7.59 -24.44 9.77
C SER A 214 7.14 -24.74 8.34
N LEU A 215 5.96 -24.26 7.97
CA LEU A 215 5.43 -24.32 6.61
C LEU A 215 5.92 -23.14 5.75
N ARG A 216 6.55 -22.14 6.37
CA ARG A 216 7.11 -20.97 5.70
C ARG A 216 8.48 -21.27 5.09
N GLU A 217 8.46 -21.76 3.86
CA GLU A 217 9.63 -21.80 2.97
C GLU A 217 9.32 -21.06 1.68
N GLY A 218 10.33 -20.48 1.04
CA GLY A 218 10.16 -19.49 -0.05
C GLY A 218 9.33 -19.95 -1.26
N ASN A 219 9.19 -21.27 -1.46
CA ASN A 219 8.43 -21.84 -2.57
C ASN A 219 7.17 -22.61 -2.14
N ARG A 220 6.86 -22.70 -0.84
CA ARG A 220 5.68 -23.42 -0.36
C ARG A 220 4.45 -22.53 -0.42
N ARG A 221 3.33 -23.09 -0.92
CA ARG A 221 2.02 -22.43 -0.96
C ARG A 221 0.93 -23.42 -0.64
N LEU A 222 -0.05 -22.99 0.14
CA LEU A 222 -1.27 -23.75 0.33
C LEU A 222 -2.06 -23.72 -0.99
N ILE A 223 -2.27 -24.89 -1.60
CA ILE A 223 -3.02 -25.02 -2.85
C ILE A 223 -4.50 -25.29 -2.55
N ILE A 224 -4.77 -26.22 -1.63
CA ILE A 224 -6.13 -26.65 -1.33
C ILE A 224 -6.26 -27.13 0.12
N THR A 225 -7.44 -26.95 0.70
CA THR A 225 -7.85 -27.53 1.98
C THR A 225 -9.13 -28.32 1.74
N GLN A 226 -9.14 -29.60 2.14
CA GLN A 226 -10.29 -30.48 1.97
C GLN A 226 -10.48 -31.34 3.22
N GLU A 227 -11.74 -31.60 3.56
CA GLU A 227 -12.10 -32.64 4.53
C GLU A 227 -12.09 -33.99 3.81
N ALA A 228 -11.39 -34.97 4.38
CA ALA A 228 -11.29 -36.31 3.82
C ALA A 228 -11.56 -37.36 4.89
N THR A 229 -12.24 -38.45 4.52
CA THR A 229 -12.42 -39.62 5.38
C THR A 229 -11.39 -40.66 5.02
N LEU A 230 -10.54 -41.03 5.98
CA LEU A 230 -9.58 -42.12 5.80
C LEU A 230 -10.32 -43.46 5.92
N LEU A 231 -10.55 -44.14 4.80
CA LEU A 231 -11.04 -45.51 4.79
C LEU A 231 -9.86 -46.45 5.09
N ARG A 232 -9.85 -47.05 6.28
CA ARG A 232 -8.85 -48.07 6.64
C ARG A 232 -9.38 -49.44 6.24
N CYS A 233 -8.70 -50.11 5.31
CA CYS A 233 -9.00 -51.50 4.97
C CYS A 233 -8.56 -52.41 6.14
N PRO A 234 -9.40 -53.35 6.63
CA PRO A 234 -9.02 -54.28 7.70
C PRO A 234 -7.88 -55.22 7.31
N ASP A 235 -7.80 -55.57 6.03
CA ASP A 235 -6.70 -56.32 5.44
C ASP A 235 -5.83 -55.34 4.65
N GLU A 236 -4.51 -55.34 4.85
CA GLU A 236 -3.52 -54.44 4.23
C GLU A 236 -3.47 -54.47 2.68
N GLN A 237 -4.44 -55.10 2.02
CA GLN A 237 -4.60 -55.12 0.57
C GLN A 237 -5.47 -53.96 0.11
N ILE A 238 -4.82 -52.84 -0.23
CA ILE A 238 -5.44 -51.75 -0.97
C ILE A 238 -5.72 -52.27 -2.40
N PRO A 239 -6.98 -52.31 -2.88
CA PRO A 239 -7.30 -52.68 -4.25
C PRO A 239 -6.55 -51.79 -5.25
N ASP A 240 -5.97 -52.38 -6.30
CA ASP A 240 -5.14 -51.64 -7.27
C ASP A 240 -5.89 -50.47 -7.95
N SER A 241 -7.23 -50.54 -8.01
CA SER A 241 -8.09 -49.46 -8.53
C SER A 241 -8.09 -48.18 -7.69
N LEU A 242 -7.61 -48.22 -6.44
CA LEU A 242 -7.53 -47.06 -5.54
C LEU A 242 -6.12 -46.44 -5.45
N LYS A 243 -5.11 -47.04 -6.09
CA LYS A 243 -3.72 -46.52 -6.13
C LYS A 243 -3.51 -45.39 -7.15
N VAL A 244 -4.58 -44.87 -7.76
CA VAL A 244 -4.52 -44.02 -8.98
C VAL A 244 -4.14 -42.55 -8.69
N TYR A 245 -3.67 -42.22 -7.49
CA TYR A 245 -3.15 -40.88 -7.18
C TYR A 245 -1.68 -40.93 -6.72
N GLU A 246 -0.86 -41.73 -7.39
CA GLU A 246 0.57 -41.45 -7.47
C GLU A 246 0.87 -40.89 -8.86
N GLN A 247 1.25 -39.62 -8.90
CA GLN A 247 1.78 -38.86 -10.04
C GLN A 247 0.78 -38.29 -11.06
N ALA A 248 0.48 -37.00 -10.90
CA ALA A 248 0.58 -36.00 -11.97
C ALA A 248 1.07 -34.67 -11.37
#